data_AF-A0A8C8ERV8-F1
#
_entry.id   AF-A0A8C8ERV8-F1
#
_cell.length_a   1.000
_cell.length_b   1.000
_cell.length_c   1.000
_cell.angle_alpha   90.00
_cell.angle_beta   90.00
_cell.angle_gamma   90.00
#
_symmetry.space_group_name_H-M   'P 1'
#
loop_
_entity.id
_entity.type
_entity.pdbx_description
1 polymer ?
#
loop_
_entity_poly.entity_id
_entity_poly.type
_entity_poly.pdbx_seq_one_letter_code
_entity_poly.pdbx_strand_id
1 'polypeptide(L)'
;MNFSSVMYVLLTRALIAGVCEALNVTVIPGPVVMVSEGENLNLSCLVSQKKRSNSFLVLRWLFSPPPPSFPPLPPSPSPPLPEQLIVKLTMKKIQIYGNYSCRFSQPKFHLYEEREGRTEGEVYGLLVLNVTRRDRGFYTCRVQEIRRHRNSWKASSNGTSAAQLTVYIPLDRSDEGVWRLFGETHPENQRHHHTE
;
A
#
# COMPACT_ATOMS: atom_id res chain seq x y z
N MET A 1 -54.64 -0.05 -5.20
CA MET A 1 -53.18 0.19 -5.08
C MET A 1 -52.93 1.68 -5.29
N ASN A 2 -52.51 2.38 -4.24
CA ASN A 2 -52.40 3.85 -4.27
C ASN A 2 -51.26 4.27 -5.20
N PHE A 3 -51.57 5.04 -6.26
CA PHE A 3 -50.60 5.60 -7.20
C PHE A 3 -49.42 6.31 -6.49
N SER A 4 -49.69 6.91 -5.33
CA SER A 4 -48.69 7.48 -4.44
C SER A 4 -47.60 6.47 -4.03
N SER A 5 -47.97 5.26 -3.60
CA SER A 5 -47.01 4.23 -3.17
C SER A 5 -46.12 3.75 -4.33
N VAL A 6 -46.70 3.58 -5.52
CA VAL A 6 -45.95 3.19 -6.72
C VAL A 6 -44.95 4.29 -7.11
N MET A 7 -45.36 5.56 -7.04
CA MET A 7 -44.47 6.70 -7.29
C MET A 7 -43.35 6.81 -6.26
N TYR A 8 -43.63 6.60 -4.97
CA TYR A 8 -42.61 6.57 -3.92
C TYR A 8 -41.60 5.43 -4.13
N VAL A 9 -42.06 4.23 -4.52
CA VAL A 9 -41.18 3.09 -4.85
C VAL A 9 -40.32 3.38 -6.08
N LEU A 10 -40.88 4.04 -7.10
CA LEU A 10 -40.13 4.41 -8.30
C LEU A 10 -39.12 5.53 -8.02
N LEU A 11 -39.49 6.54 -7.23
CA LEU A 11 -38.59 7.62 -6.82
C LEU A 11 -37.44 7.08 -5.96
N THR A 12 -37.75 6.24 -4.97
CA THR A 12 -36.72 5.63 -4.12
C THR A 12 -35.79 4.75 -4.93
N ARG A 13 -36.27 3.93 -5.87
CA ARG A 13 -35.40 3.17 -6.78
C ARG A 13 -34.55 4.06 -7.69
N ALA A 14 -35.12 5.16 -8.20
CA ALA A 14 -34.38 6.13 -9.00
C ALA A 14 -33.30 6.87 -8.19
N LEU A 15 -33.58 7.20 -6.92
CA LEU A 15 -32.64 7.83 -5.99
C LEU A 15 -31.54 6.84 -5.55
N ILE A 16 -31.89 5.57 -5.31
CA ILE A 16 -30.92 4.50 -4.98
C ILE A 16 -30.01 4.20 -6.16
N ALA A 17 -30.52 4.25 -7.40
CA ALA A 17 -29.71 4.10 -8.62
C ALA A 17 -28.66 5.22 -8.81
N GLY A 18 -28.76 6.31 -8.03
CA GLY A 18 -27.79 7.41 -7.97
C GLY A 18 -26.69 7.24 -6.91
N VAL A 19 -26.75 6.20 -6.08
CA VAL A 19 -25.71 5.95 -5.06
C VAL A 19 -24.47 5.39 -5.77
N CYS A 20 -23.38 6.15 -5.72
CA CYS A 20 -22.06 5.69 -6.17
C CYS A 20 -21.57 4.61 -5.20
N GLU A 21 -21.61 3.34 -5.61
CA GLU A 21 -20.95 2.27 -4.87
C GLU A 21 -19.43 2.53 -4.84
N ALA A 22 -18.78 2.20 -3.72
CA ALA A 22 -17.33 2.24 -3.62
C ALA A 22 -16.75 0.91 -4.14
N LEU A 23 -15.57 0.99 -4.79
CA LEU A 23 -14.80 -0.20 -5.14
C LEU A 23 -14.18 -0.77 -3.88
N ASN A 24 -14.30 -2.09 -3.71
CA ASN A 24 -13.55 -2.81 -2.70
C ASN A 24 -12.11 -2.96 -3.17
N VAL A 25 -11.21 -2.28 -2.46
CA VAL A 25 -9.78 -2.24 -2.75
C VAL A 25 -9.00 -2.65 -1.50
N THR A 26 -8.04 -3.54 -1.66
CA THR A 26 -7.18 -4.01 -0.56
C THR A 26 -5.73 -4.09 -1.02
N VAL A 27 -4.81 -3.51 -0.24
CA VAL A 27 -3.37 -3.68 -0.45
C VAL A 27 -2.87 -4.88 0.35
N ILE A 28 -2.14 -5.79 -0.30
CA ILE A 28 -1.52 -6.99 0.31
C ILE A 28 -0.04 -7.05 -0.06
N PRO A 29 0.87 -7.36 0.89
CA PRO A 29 0.64 -7.46 2.33
C PRO A 29 0.26 -6.09 2.93
N GLY A 30 -0.48 -6.12 4.04
CA GLY A 30 -0.98 -4.94 4.73
C GLY A 30 -1.74 -5.34 6.01
N PRO A 31 -2.05 -4.40 6.92
CA PRO A 31 -1.90 -2.95 6.82
C PRO A 31 -0.49 -2.42 7.13
N VAL A 32 0.38 -3.25 7.73
CA VAL A 32 1.79 -2.93 8.01
C VAL A 32 2.65 -4.03 7.40
N VAL A 33 3.70 -3.65 6.70
CA VAL A 33 4.62 -4.55 6.01
C VAL A 33 6.02 -4.26 6.50
N MET A 34 6.73 -5.30 6.95
CA MET A 34 8.13 -5.21 7.38
C MET A 34 9.01 -5.85 6.32
N VAL A 35 10.06 -5.15 5.88
CA VAL A 35 11.00 -5.63 4.85
C VAL A 35 12.42 -5.31 5.29
N SER A 36 13.37 -6.20 4.99
CA SER A 36 14.77 -5.95 5.31
C SER A 36 15.39 -4.94 4.32
N GLU A 37 16.32 -4.11 4.80
CA GLU A 37 17.04 -3.18 3.93
C GLU A 37 17.84 -3.95 2.85
N GLY A 38 17.67 -3.56 1.59
CA GLY A 38 18.27 -4.22 0.42
C GLY A 38 17.34 -5.21 -0.31
N GLU A 39 16.26 -5.66 0.33
CA GLU A 39 15.29 -6.56 -0.30
C GLU A 39 14.35 -5.86 -1.28
N ASN A 40 13.69 -6.65 -2.12
CA ASN A 40 12.62 -6.18 -2.98
C ASN A 40 11.27 -6.38 -2.28
N LEU A 41 10.40 -5.39 -2.37
CA LEU A 41 9.04 -5.46 -1.85
C LEU A 41 8.04 -5.56 -3.00
N ASN A 42 7.07 -6.45 -2.86
CA ASN A 42 5.94 -6.54 -3.75
C ASN A 42 4.64 -6.21 -3.01
N LEU A 43 3.91 -5.19 -3.49
CA LEU A 43 2.59 -4.82 -3.00
C LEU A 43 1.54 -5.07 -4.06
N SER A 44 0.50 -5.83 -3.74
CA SER A 44 -0.62 -6.12 -4.62
C SER A 44 -1.84 -5.30 -4.23
N CYS A 45 -2.42 -4.57 -5.17
CA CYS A 45 -3.70 -3.91 -5.02
C CYS A 45 -4.80 -4.80 -5.61
N LEU A 46 -5.57 -5.46 -4.75
CA LEU A 46 -6.71 -6.29 -5.11
C LEU A 46 -7.96 -5.43 -5.29
N VAL A 47 -8.65 -5.60 -6.40
CA VAL A 47 -9.95 -4.99 -6.67
C VAL A 47 -10.98 -6.10 -6.82
N SER A 48 -11.73 -6.38 -5.75
CA SER A 48 -12.65 -7.53 -5.69
C SER A 48 -14.06 -7.21 -6.22
N GLN A 49 -14.41 -5.94 -6.43
CA GLN A 49 -15.70 -5.59 -7.00
C GLN A 49 -15.73 -5.86 -8.51
N LYS A 50 -16.76 -6.57 -8.98
CA LYS A 50 -16.96 -6.83 -10.40
C LYS A 50 -17.12 -5.52 -11.16
N LYS A 51 -16.18 -5.29 -12.08
CA LYS A 51 -16.19 -4.19 -13.04
C LYS A 51 -17.52 -4.15 -13.81
N ARG A 52 -18.16 -2.97 -13.90
CA ARG A 52 -19.38 -2.79 -14.69
C ARG A 52 -19.07 -2.92 -16.19
N SER A 53 -20.07 -3.31 -16.99
CA SER A 53 -19.89 -3.40 -18.43
C SER A 53 -19.51 -2.05 -19.04
N ASN A 54 -18.55 -2.05 -19.98
CA ASN A 54 -18.06 -0.86 -20.67
C ASN A 54 -17.48 0.25 -19.74
N SER A 55 -16.99 -0.12 -18.56
CA SER A 55 -16.18 0.76 -17.72
C SER A 55 -14.68 0.48 -17.91
N PHE A 56 -13.84 1.31 -17.29
CA PHE A 56 -12.39 1.11 -17.21
C PHE A 56 -11.92 1.42 -15.79
N LEU A 57 -10.80 0.83 -15.38
CA LEU A 57 -10.16 1.16 -14.11
C LEU A 57 -8.98 2.09 -14.38
N VAL A 58 -8.87 3.14 -13.57
CA VAL A 58 -7.71 4.03 -13.50
C VAL A 58 -7.12 3.87 -12.11
N LEU A 59 -5.88 3.41 -12.06
CA LEU A 59 -5.18 3.13 -10.81
C LEU A 59 -4.08 4.17 -10.57
N ARG A 60 -3.86 4.52 -9.31
CA ARG A 60 -2.74 5.34 -8.85
C ARG A 60 -2.11 4.70 -7.62
N TRP A 61 -0.79 4.52 -7.66
CA TRP A 61 0.02 4.29 -6.47
C TRP A 61 0.61 5.62 -6.01
N LEU A 62 0.42 5.90 -4.73
CA LEU A 62 0.83 7.14 -4.07
C LEU A 62 1.74 6.79 -2.90
N PHE A 63 2.72 7.66 -2.64
CA PHE A 63 3.57 7.59 -1.46
C PHE A 63 3.28 8.77 -0.53
N SER A 64 3.20 8.52 0.77
CA SER A 64 3.32 9.56 1.80
C SER A 64 4.36 9.16 2.86
N PRO A 65 5.18 10.11 3.34
CA PRO A 65 6.12 9.83 4.41
C PRO A 65 5.36 9.48 5.71
N PRO A 66 5.99 8.71 6.63
CA PRO A 66 5.40 8.49 7.93
C PRO A 66 5.25 9.82 8.69
N PRO A 67 4.30 9.92 9.64
CA PRO A 67 4.24 11.08 10.51
C PRO A 67 5.57 11.27 11.25
N PRO A 68 5.95 12.52 11.58
CA PRO A 68 7.15 12.78 12.38
C PRO A 68 7.07 12.01 13.70
N SER A 69 8.18 11.38 14.09
CA SER A 69 8.28 10.56 15.30
C SER A 69 8.03 11.41 16.56
N PHE A 70 7.27 10.86 17.50
CA PHE A 70 7.13 11.41 18.86
C PHE A 70 8.45 11.30 19.64
N PRO A 71 8.78 12.25 20.53
CA PRO A 71 8.04 13.48 20.82
C PRO A 71 8.16 14.49 19.66
N PRO A 72 7.10 15.26 19.37
CA PRO A 72 7.19 16.28 18.33
C PRO A 72 8.34 17.23 18.66
N LEU A 73 9.28 17.40 17.73
CA LEU A 73 10.12 18.60 17.74
C LEU A 73 9.19 19.82 17.85
N PRO A 74 9.61 20.90 18.54
CA PRO A 74 8.78 22.08 18.75
C PRO A 74 8.10 22.47 17.44
N PRO A 75 6.81 22.86 17.47
CA PRO A 75 5.94 22.91 16.30
C PRO A 75 6.58 23.77 15.22
N SER A 76 7.26 23.09 14.28
CA SER A 76 7.64 23.72 13.03
C SER A 76 6.34 23.91 12.26
N PRO A 77 6.01 25.12 11.79
CA PRO A 77 4.78 25.40 11.05
C PRO A 77 4.75 24.73 9.66
N SER A 78 5.56 23.69 9.43
CA SER A 78 5.60 22.96 8.17
C SER A 78 4.30 22.18 7.97
N PRO A 79 3.55 22.43 6.89
CA PRO A 79 2.35 21.66 6.56
C PRO A 79 2.70 20.17 6.36
N PRO A 80 1.74 19.25 6.61
CA PRO A 80 1.94 17.83 6.36
C PRO A 80 2.34 17.62 4.90
N LEU A 81 3.39 16.81 4.67
CA LEU A 81 3.93 16.61 3.34
C LEU A 81 2.85 15.95 2.44
N PRO A 82 2.57 16.50 1.25
CA PRO A 82 1.53 15.96 0.38
C PRO A 82 1.88 14.56 -0.13
N GLU A 83 0.84 13.79 -0.45
CA GLU A 83 0.98 12.53 -1.19
C GLU A 83 1.65 12.78 -2.55
N GLN A 84 2.61 11.94 -2.90
CA GLN A 84 3.36 12.04 -4.16
C GLN A 84 3.02 10.86 -5.07
N LEU A 85 2.88 11.13 -6.37
CA LEU A 85 2.53 10.09 -7.35
C LEU A 85 3.74 9.21 -7.64
N ILE A 86 3.59 7.90 -7.41
CA ILE A 86 4.55 6.88 -7.84
C ILE A 86 4.26 6.58 -9.31
N VAL A 87 3.09 6.00 -9.59
CA VAL A 87 2.71 5.56 -10.94
C VAL A 87 1.20 5.56 -11.09
N LYS A 88 0.73 5.90 -12.29
CA LYS A 88 -0.67 5.87 -12.70
C LYS A 88 -0.86 4.91 -13.88
N LEU A 89 -1.84 4.02 -13.77
CA LEU A 89 -2.35 3.26 -14.91
C LEU A 89 -3.57 3.97 -15.50
N THR A 90 -3.49 4.29 -16.79
CA THR A 90 -4.59 4.97 -17.49
C THR A 90 -5.64 3.98 -18.02
N MET A 91 -6.77 4.51 -18.49
CA MET A 91 -7.82 3.74 -19.16
C MET A 91 -7.31 2.93 -20.36
N LYS A 92 -6.27 3.44 -21.03
CA LYS A 92 -5.59 2.81 -22.18
C LYS A 92 -4.50 1.84 -21.77
N LYS A 93 -4.42 1.48 -20.48
CA LYS A 93 -3.38 0.64 -19.88
C LYS A 93 -1.95 1.18 -20.06
N ILE A 94 -1.81 2.49 -20.30
CA ILE A 94 -0.52 3.18 -20.34
C ILE A 94 -0.12 3.54 -18.91
N GLN A 95 1.13 3.23 -18.53
CA GLN A 95 1.74 3.61 -17.27
C GLN A 95 2.38 5.00 -17.36
N ILE A 96 2.09 5.86 -16.38
CA ILE A 96 2.66 7.20 -16.28
C ILE A 96 3.29 7.32 -14.89
N TYR A 97 4.62 7.42 -14.82
CA TYR A 97 5.36 7.58 -13.58
C TYR A 97 5.33 9.04 -13.12
N GLY A 98 5.17 9.25 -11.82
CA GLY A 98 5.08 10.57 -11.21
C GLY A 98 6.41 11.09 -10.68
N ASN A 99 6.37 12.29 -10.10
CA ASN A 99 7.53 12.98 -9.55
C ASN A 99 8.28 12.16 -8.49
N TYR A 100 7.57 11.35 -7.71
CA TYR A 100 8.20 10.50 -6.70
C TYR A 100 9.13 9.47 -7.31
N SER A 101 8.71 8.80 -8.39
CA SER A 101 9.53 7.78 -9.05
C SER A 101 10.71 8.39 -9.80
N CYS A 102 10.53 9.58 -10.39
CA CYS A 102 11.58 10.26 -11.15
C CYS A 102 12.72 10.81 -10.29
N ARG A 103 12.58 10.87 -8.96
CA ARG A 103 13.63 11.37 -8.06
C ARG A 103 14.79 10.38 -7.86
N PHE A 104 14.60 9.12 -8.26
CA PHE A 104 15.60 8.07 -8.14
C PHE A 104 16.43 8.00 -9.43
N SER A 105 17.74 7.82 -9.29
CA SER A 105 18.66 7.74 -10.44
C SER A 105 18.44 6.50 -11.31
N GLN A 106 17.85 5.45 -10.74
CA GLN A 106 17.48 4.22 -11.43
C GLN A 106 15.98 3.95 -11.23
N PRO A 107 15.31 3.28 -12.19
CA PRO A 107 13.92 2.86 -12.04
C PRO A 107 13.75 1.97 -10.80
N LYS A 108 13.12 2.53 -9.77
CA LYS A 108 12.92 1.83 -8.49
C LYS A 108 11.56 1.15 -8.38
N PHE A 109 10.56 1.67 -9.09
CA PHE A 109 9.18 1.21 -9.01
C PHE A 109 8.75 0.60 -10.33
N HIS A 110 8.10 -0.55 -10.27
CA HIS A 110 7.52 -1.20 -11.45
C HIS A 110 6.07 -1.57 -11.17
N LEU A 111 5.17 -1.01 -11.98
CA LEU A 111 3.77 -1.43 -11.98
C LEU A 111 3.59 -2.61 -12.94
N TYR A 112 2.83 -3.61 -12.52
CA TYR A 112 2.41 -4.71 -13.37
C TYR A 112 0.98 -5.15 -13.06
N GLU A 113 0.35 -5.80 -14.04
CA GLU A 113 -0.99 -6.39 -13.90
C GLU A 113 -0.82 -7.90 -13.80
N GLU A 114 -1.47 -8.54 -12.82
CA GLU A 114 -1.50 -9.99 -12.77
C GLU A 114 -2.50 -10.51 -13.81
N ARG A 115 -2.16 -11.63 -14.49
CA ARG A 115 -2.98 -12.15 -15.59
C ARG A 115 -4.39 -12.53 -15.10
N GLU A 116 -5.39 -12.06 -15.83
CA GLU A 116 -6.80 -12.40 -15.66
C GLU A 116 -6.98 -13.94 -15.62
N GLY A 117 -7.63 -14.45 -14.57
CA GLY A 117 -7.97 -15.88 -14.43
C GLY A 117 -7.23 -16.67 -13.33
N ARG A 118 -6.24 -16.09 -12.63
CA ARG A 118 -5.62 -16.72 -11.44
C ARG A 118 -6.29 -16.35 -10.11
N THR A 119 -7.07 -15.28 -10.08
CA THR A 119 -7.63 -14.71 -8.85
C THR A 119 -9.04 -14.18 -9.12
N GLU A 120 -9.91 -14.22 -8.11
CA GLU A 120 -11.23 -13.59 -8.15
C GLU A 120 -11.05 -12.06 -8.01
N GLY A 121 -11.00 -11.36 -9.14
CA GLY A 121 -10.82 -9.90 -9.21
C GLY A 121 -9.57 -9.47 -9.98
N GLU A 122 -9.39 -8.15 -10.08
CA GLU A 122 -8.25 -7.55 -10.79
C GLU A 122 -7.12 -7.26 -9.80
N VAL A 123 -5.89 -7.66 -10.13
CA VAL A 123 -4.72 -7.46 -9.26
C VAL A 123 -3.68 -6.61 -9.95
N TYR A 124 -3.29 -5.52 -9.27
CA TYR A 124 -2.31 -4.56 -9.76
C TYR A 124 -1.13 -4.51 -8.80
N GLY A 125 0.01 -5.07 -9.21
CA GLY A 125 1.21 -5.18 -8.40
C GLY A 125 2.17 -4.00 -8.55
N LEU A 126 2.77 -3.58 -7.45
CA LEU A 126 3.84 -2.59 -7.37
C LEU A 126 5.08 -3.25 -6.77
N LEU A 127 6.09 -3.44 -7.62
CA LEU A 127 7.41 -3.88 -7.19
C LEU A 127 8.26 -2.65 -6.81
N VAL A 128 8.80 -2.65 -5.61
CA VAL A 128 9.77 -1.67 -5.10
C VAL A 128 11.12 -2.36 -4.99
N LEU A 129 12.08 -1.93 -5.79
CA LEU A 129 13.42 -2.51 -5.83
C LEU A 129 14.33 -1.92 -4.74
N ASN A 130 15.19 -2.77 -4.18
CA ASN A 130 16.28 -2.39 -3.28
C ASN A 130 15.78 -1.41 -2.19
N VAL A 131 14.90 -1.92 -1.32
CA VAL A 131 14.23 -1.14 -0.27
C VAL A 131 15.27 -0.57 0.68
N THR A 132 15.14 0.73 0.95
CA THR A 132 16.02 1.48 1.88
C THR A 132 15.18 2.13 2.97
N ARG A 133 15.82 2.60 4.03
CA ARG A 133 15.11 3.32 5.11
C ARG A 133 14.35 4.56 4.66
N ARG A 134 14.73 5.17 3.53
CA ARG A 134 14.03 6.34 2.97
C ARG A 134 12.70 5.97 2.32
N ASP A 135 12.47 4.69 2.06
CA ASP A 135 11.26 4.18 1.45
C ASP A 135 10.17 3.88 2.50
N ARG A 136 10.47 4.03 3.79
CA ARG A 136 9.50 3.96 4.89
C ARG A 136 8.38 4.98 4.66
N GLY A 137 7.14 4.58 4.90
CA GLY A 137 5.97 5.43 4.68
C GLY A 137 4.73 4.64 4.30
N PHE A 138 3.72 5.32 3.79
CA PHE A 138 2.49 4.69 3.34
C PHE A 138 2.46 4.60 1.82
N TYR A 139 2.12 3.41 1.34
CA TYR A 139 1.88 3.11 -0.06
C TYR A 139 0.39 2.94 -0.26
N THR A 140 -0.23 3.91 -0.92
CA THR A 140 -1.68 3.99 -1.09
C THR A 140 -2.05 3.64 -2.53
N CYS A 141 -2.88 2.62 -2.71
CA CYS A 141 -3.53 2.32 -3.97
C CYS A 141 -4.89 3.04 -4.03
N ARG A 142 -5.08 3.89 -5.04
CA ARG A 142 -6.37 4.51 -5.38
C ARG A 142 -6.85 4.02 -6.73
N VAL A 143 -8.06 3.49 -6.77
CA VAL A 143 -8.69 2.98 -7.99
C VAL A 143 -9.95 3.78 -8.26
N GLN A 144 -10.12 4.21 -9.50
CA GLN A 144 -11.34 4.86 -9.98
C GLN A 144 -11.90 4.04 -11.13
N GLU A 145 -13.14 3.60 -11.00
CA GLU A 145 -13.90 3.12 -12.14
C GLU A 145 -14.47 4.32 -12.87
N ILE A 146 -14.35 4.29 -14.17
CA ILE A 146 -14.76 5.37 -15.06
C ILE A 146 -15.63 4.79 -16.16
N ARG A 147 -16.68 5.53 -16.49
CA ARG A 147 -17.61 5.16 -17.56
C ARG A 147 -17.87 6.34 -18.47
N ARG A 148 -18.20 6.03 -19.72
CA ARG A 148 -18.66 7.05 -20.66
C ARG A 148 -20.11 7.39 -20.36
N HIS A 149 -20.39 8.66 -20.11
CA HIS A 149 -21.73 9.20 -19.90
C HIS A 149 -21.90 10.48 -20.71
N ARG A 150 -22.86 10.51 -21.65
CA ARG A 150 -23.15 11.66 -22.53
C ARG A 150 -21.86 12.27 -23.14
N ASN A 151 -21.04 11.42 -23.77
CA ASN A 151 -19.74 11.79 -24.37
C ASN A 151 -18.63 12.29 -23.42
N SER A 152 -18.85 12.28 -22.10
CA SER A 152 -17.83 12.57 -21.10
C SER A 152 -17.43 11.31 -20.34
N TRP A 153 -16.15 11.17 -19.98
CA TRP A 153 -15.71 10.16 -19.02
C TRP A 153 -15.99 10.66 -17.62
N LYS A 154 -16.72 9.89 -16.82
CA LYS A 154 -17.04 10.21 -15.42
C LYS A 154 -16.67 9.06 -14.51
N ALA A 155 -16.21 9.38 -13.31
CA ALA A 155 -16.04 8.38 -12.26
C ALA A 155 -17.41 7.80 -11.88
N SER A 156 -17.50 6.48 -11.78
CA SER A 156 -18.68 5.75 -11.30
C SER A 156 -18.52 5.24 -9.88
N SER A 157 -17.32 4.78 -9.54
CA SER A 157 -16.98 4.24 -8.23
C SER A 157 -15.50 4.51 -7.95
N ASN A 158 -15.15 4.60 -6.66
CA ASN A 158 -13.78 4.82 -6.21
C ASN A 158 -13.46 3.83 -5.10
N GLY A 159 -12.20 3.42 -4.99
CA GLY A 159 -11.70 2.63 -3.88
C GLY A 159 -10.30 3.08 -3.49
N THR A 160 -9.97 2.97 -2.21
CA THR A 160 -8.67 3.37 -1.68
C THR A 160 -8.25 2.43 -0.56
N SER A 161 -7.01 1.98 -0.60
CA SER A 161 -6.39 1.19 0.48
C SER A 161 -4.91 1.51 0.56
N ALA A 162 -4.33 1.37 1.75
CA ALA A 162 -2.96 1.74 2.02
C ALA A 162 -2.27 0.69 2.90
N ALA A 163 -0.97 0.52 2.70
CA ALA A 163 -0.10 -0.25 3.57
C ALA A 163 1.08 0.60 4.04
N GLN A 164 1.43 0.48 5.32
CA GLN A 164 2.60 1.11 5.89
C GLN A 164 3.81 0.21 5.70
N LEU A 165 4.86 0.70 5.06
CA LEU A 165 6.15 0.04 4.96
C LEU A 165 7.06 0.46 6.13
N THR A 166 7.51 -0.52 6.88
CA THR A 166 8.62 -0.41 7.84
C THR A 166 9.82 -1.17 7.31
N VAL A 167 11.02 -0.63 7.54
CA VAL A 167 12.27 -1.19 7.04
C VAL A 167 13.16 -1.49 8.23
N TYR A 168 13.62 -2.73 8.36
CA TYR A 168 14.57 -3.13 9.39
C TYR A 168 15.93 -3.45 8.79
N ILE A 169 16.99 -3.26 9.57
CA ILE A 169 18.31 -3.72 9.20
C ILE A 169 18.43 -5.14 9.75
N PRO A 170 18.79 -6.15 8.95
CA PRO A 170 19.19 -7.42 9.50
C PRO A 170 20.47 -7.22 10.33
N LEU A 171 20.43 -7.60 11.60
CA LEU A 171 21.66 -7.77 12.38
C LEU A 171 22.30 -9.08 11.92
N ASP A 172 23.14 -9.04 10.88
CA ASP A 172 24.32 -9.92 10.84
C ASP A 172 25.39 -9.49 9.81
N ARG A 173 26.39 -8.76 10.30
CA ARG A 173 27.79 -8.79 9.80
C ARG A 173 28.80 -8.44 10.90
N SER A 174 28.38 -8.50 12.16
CA SER A 174 29.18 -8.07 13.32
C SER A 174 28.70 -8.74 14.60
N ASP A 175 28.07 -9.92 14.52
CA ASP A 175 27.55 -10.62 15.70
C ASP A 175 28.61 -11.49 16.42
N GLU A 176 29.87 -11.35 16.02
CA GLU A 176 31.04 -11.83 16.79
C GLU A 176 31.23 -11.05 18.12
N GLY A 177 30.57 -9.88 18.25
CA GLY A 177 30.80 -8.93 19.36
C GLY A 177 29.73 -8.90 20.45
N VAL A 178 28.48 -9.28 20.16
CA VAL A 178 27.37 -9.10 21.11
C VAL A 178 27.35 -10.20 22.18
N TRP A 179 27.73 -11.43 21.82
CA TRP A 179 27.87 -12.53 22.78
C TRP A 179 29.00 -12.33 23.79
N ARG A 180 29.98 -11.45 23.52
CA ARG A 180 31.04 -11.11 24.48
C ARG A 180 30.57 -10.20 25.61
N LEU A 181 29.40 -9.54 25.48
CA LEU A 181 28.87 -8.67 26.53
C LEU A 181 28.00 -9.41 27.56
N PHE A 182 27.58 -10.63 27.25
CA PHE A 182 26.67 -11.43 28.09
C PHE A 182 27.28 -12.78 28.52
N GLY A 183 28.55 -13.02 28.19
CA GLY A 183 29.23 -14.31 28.37
C GLY A 183 30.15 -14.43 29.58
N GLU A 184 30.04 -13.58 30.61
CA GLU A 184 30.82 -13.71 31.85
C GLU A 184 29.92 -13.94 33.07
N THR A 185 29.34 -15.14 33.15
CA THR A 185 29.10 -15.79 34.45
C THR A 185 29.40 -17.27 34.30
N HIS A 186 30.68 -17.63 34.31
CA HIS A 186 31.13 -18.99 34.54
C HIS A 186 31.26 -19.17 36.06
N PRO A 187 30.53 -20.08 36.74
CA PRO A 187 30.93 -20.49 38.07
C PRO A 187 32.18 -21.37 37.93
N GLU A 188 33.18 -20.97 38.68
CA GLU A 188 34.47 -21.60 38.84
C GLU A 188 34.31 -23.01 39.43
N ASN A 189 35.05 -23.94 38.83
CA ASN A 189 35.19 -25.33 39.24
C ASN A 189 36.01 -25.41 40.53
N GLN A 190 35.39 -25.70 41.68
CA GLN A 190 36.14 -26.13 42.87
C GLN A 190 36.03 -27.64 43.07
N ARG A 191 37.05 -28.32 42.53
CA ARG A 191 37.53 -29.60 43.05
C ARG A 191 38.19 -29.34 44.41
N HIS A 192 37.67 -29.94 45.47
CA HIS A 192 38.47 -30.26 46.65
C HIS A 192 38.29 -31.73 47.02
N HIS A 193 39.38 -32.47 46.84
CA HIS A 193 39.65 -33.77 47.45
C HIS A 193 40.38 -33.55 48.79
N HIS A 194 39.90 -34.19 49.86
CA HIS A 194 40.68 -34.84 50.95
C HIS A 194 39.65 -35.49 51.91
N THR A 195 39.54 -36.81 52.01
CA THR A 195 40.36 -37.76 52.79
C THR A 195 40.41 -37.42 54.28
N GLU A 196 39.58 -38.06 55.10
CA GLU A 196 39.93 -39.16 56.04
C GLU A 196 38.64 -39.78 56.60
#